data_AF-A0A1X1Y6H6-F1
#
_entry.id   AF-A0A1X1Y6H6-F1
#
_cell.length_a   1.000
_cell.length_b   1.000
_cell.length_c   1.000
_cell.angle_alpha   90.00
_cell.angle_beta   90.00
_cell.angle_gamma   90.00
#
_symmetry.space_group_name_H-M   'P 1'
#
loop_
_entity.id
_entity.type
_entity.pdbx_description
1 polymer ?
#
loop_
_entity_poly.entity_id
_entity_poly.type
_entity_poly.pdbx_seq_one_letter_code
_entity_poly.pdbx_strand_id
1 'polypeptide(L)'
;MQPSALDPVASERLSHAEKIFTSDLSINEFALLHGAGFEPLELVMGVSVYHVGFQVSGIRQQQELGVLTEATYRARWNAMQRMQAEADALNADGIVGVRLSWRNQGEGGEHLEFIAVGTAVRYTAKPGAFRRPNGQAFSSHLSGQDMVTLLRSGFAPVAFVMGNCVFHIAVQGFMQTLRQVGRNVEMPQWTQGNYQARELAMSRMQGEAERDGATGVVGVHFSISNYAWGMHTVEFYTAGTAVRRTGAAETIVPSFVLPMDR
;
A
#
# COMPACT_ATOMS: atom_id res chain seq x y z
N MET A 1 -20.60 3.91 5.23
CA MET A 1 -20.11 3.22 4.02
C MET A 1 -20.64 1.80 4.09
N GLN A 2 -21.36 1.34 3.07
CA GLN A 2 -21.80 -0.06 3.01
C GLN A 2 -20.57 -0.93 2.70
N PRO A 3 -20.38 -2.07 3.39
CA PRO A 3 -19.35 -3.03 2.99
C PRO A 3 -19.61 -3.43 1.54
N SER A 4 -18.58 -3.37 0.70
CA SER A 4 -18.69 -3.88 -0.67
C SER A 4 -19.08 -5.35 -0.56
N ALA A 5 -20.21 -5.73 -1.15
CA ALA A 5 -20.58 -7.15 -1.24
C ALA A 5 -19.43 -7.93 -1.88
N LEU A 6 -19.14 -9.12 -1.34
CA LEU A 6 -18.14 -10.01 -1.92
C LEU A 6 -18.54 -10.37 -3.34
N ASP A 7 -17.54 -10.46 -4.21
CA ASP A 7 -17.75 -11.01 -5.54
C ASP A 7 -18.21 -12.49 -5.45
N PRO A 8 -19.14 -12.97 -6.29
CA PRO A 8 -19.61 -14.36 -6.24
C PRO A 8 -18.48 -15.39 -6.43
N VAL A 9 -17.51 -15.12 -7.31
CA VAL A 9 -16.37 -16.01 -7.56
C VAL A 9 -15.45 -16.06 -6.34
N ALA A 10 -15.23 -14.90 -5.71
CA ALA A 10 -14.52 -14.84 -4.44
C ALA A 10 -15.25 -15.67 -3.37
N SER A 11 -16.57 -15.51 -3.25
CA SER A 11 -17.38 -16.22 -2.25
C SER A 11 -17.30 -17.74 -2.39
N GLU A 12 -17.38 -18.25 -3.62
CA GLU A 12 -17.24 -19.69 -3.89
C GLU A 12 -15.85 -20.22 -3.50
N ARG A 13 -14.79 -19.51 -3.89
CA ARG A 13 -13.42 -19.87 -3.52
C ARG A 13 -13.25 -19.90 -1.99
N LEU A 14 -13.69 -18.87 -1.29
CA LEU A 14 -13.57 -18.75 0.16
C LEU A 14 -14.35 -19.84 0.91
N SER A 15 -15.44 -20.36 0.35
CA SER A 15 -16.18 -21.49 0.94
C SER A 15 -15.37 -22.79 1.03
N HIS A 16 -14.26 -22.90 0.30
CA HIS A 16 -13.36 -24.05 0.30
C HIS A 16 -12.12 -23.87 1.19
N ALA A 17 -11.90 -22.69 1.76
CA ALA A 17 -10.67 -22.35 2.50
C ALA A 17 -10.43 -23.23 3.74
N GLU A 18 -11.48 -23.81 4.34
CA GLU A 18 -11.34 -24.72 5.49
C GLU A 18 -10.76 -26.10 5.11
N LYS A 19 -10.75 -26.48 3.83
CA LYS A 19 -10.21 -27.77 3.36
C LYS A 19 -8.73 -27.67 2.99
N ILE A 20 -8.35 -26.57 2.35
CA ILE A 20 -7.00 -26.25 1.90
C ILE A 20 -6.88 -24.73 1.80
N PHE A 21 -5.74 -24.18 2.22
CA PHE A 21 -5.44 -22.77 2.06
C PHE A 21 -4.31 -22.56 1.06
N THR A 22 -4.34 -21.43 0.39
CA THR A 22 -3.19 -20.88 -0.36
C THR A 22 -2.63 -19.67 0.38
N SER A 23 -1.38 -19.32 0.09
CA SER A 23 -0.70 -18.20 0.72
C SER A 23 0.46 -17.72 -0.16
N ASP A 24 0.76 -16.42 -0.07
CA ASP A 24 1.93 -15.80 -0.70
C ASP A 24 3.15 -15.69 0.24
N LEU A 25 3.05 -16.24 1.45
CA LEU A 25 4.13 -16.26 2.43
C LEU A 25 5.24 -17.20 1.97
N SER A 26 6.50 -16.77 2.16
CA SER A 26 7.63 -17.69 2.10
C SER A 26 7.58 -18.69 3.26
N ILE A 27 8.35 -19.78 3.15
CA ILE A 27 8.43 -20.83 4.19
C ILE A 27 8.86 -20.23 5.55
N ASN A 28 9.81 -19.30 5.55
CA ASN A 28 10.27 -18.63 6.76
C ASN A 28 9.17 -17.77 7.39
N GLU A 29 8.43 -17.02 6.56
CA GLU A 29 7.32 -16.20 7.05
C GLU A 29 6.18 -17.05 7.62
N PHE A 30 5.83 -18.15 6.95
CA PHE A 30 4.85 -19.12 7.44
C PHE A 30 5.24 -19.67 8.82
N ALA A 31 6.48 -20.15 8.96
CA ALA A 31 6.97 -20.71 10.22
C ALA A 31 7.01 -19.67 11.36
N LEU A 32 7.46 -18.45 11.05
CA LEU A 32 7.57 -17.37 12.05
C LEU A 32 6.20 -16.87 12.50
N LEU A 33 5.25 -16.68 11.58
CA LEU A 33 3.88 -16.29 11.92
C LEU A 33 3.20 -17.35 12.78
N HIS A 34 3.37 -18.63 12.43
CA HIS A 34 2.87 -19.74 13.23
C HIS A 34 3.47 -19.73 14.65
N GLY A 35 4.78 -19.52 14.77
CA GLY A 35 5.46 -19.37 16.07
C GLY A 35 4.98 -18.17 16.89
N ALA A 36 4.48 -17.11 16.24
CA ALA A 36 3.88 -15.95 16.88
C ALA A 36 2.37 -16.13 17.19
N GLY A 37 1.80 -17.31 16.94
CA GLY A 37 0.40 -17.63 17.22
C GLY A 37 -0.57 -17.24 16.11
N PHE A 38 -0.09 -16.92 14.92
CA PHE A 38 -0.93 -16.65 13.75
C PHE A 38 -1.01 -17.86 12.83
N GLU A 39 -2.22 -18.21 12.40
CA GLU A 39 -2.44 -19.19 11.33
C GLU A 39 -2.83 -18.46 10.03
N PRO A 40 -2.29 -18.87 8.87
CA PRO A 40 -2.83 -18.42 7.59
C PRO A 40 -4.19 -19.06 7.33
N LEU A 41 -5.10 -18.27 6.76
CA LEU A 41 -6.43 -18.72 6.38
C LEU A 41 -6.56 -18.93 4.87
N GLU A 42 -6.13 -17.93 4.08
CA GLU A 42 -6.23 -17.97 2.63
C GLU A 42 -5.48 -16.81 1.97
N LEU A 43 -5.12 -16.96 0.70
CA LEU A 43 -4.69 -15.88 -0.17
C LEU A 43 -5.92 -15.00 -0.50
N VAL A 44 -5.83 -13.72 -0.17
CA VAL A 44 -6.88 -12.75 -0.47
C VAL A 44 -6.42 -11.77 -1.54
N MET A 45 -7.36 -11.35 -2.38
CA MET A 45 -7.10 -10.47 -3.50
C MET A 45 -8.21 -9.44 -3.67
N GLY A 46 -7.84 -8.27 -4.20
CA GLY A 46 -8.80 -7.30 -4.69
C GLY A 46 -8.26 -6.62 -5.93
N VAL A 47 -9.13 -6.44 -6.92
CA VAL A 47 -8.80 -5.79 -8.19
C VAL A 47 -9.68 -4.56 -8.36
N SER A 48 -9.13 -3.47 -8.90
CA SER A 48 -9.89 -2.31 -9.34
C SER A 48 -9.37 -1.84 -10.69
N VAL A 49 -10.20 -1.97 -11.73
CA VAL A 49 -9.95 -1.38 -13.04
C VAL A 49 -10.57 0.02 -13.06
N TYR A 50 -9.78 1.02 -13.40
CA TYR A 50 -10.19 2.42 -13.38
C TYR A 50 -9.94 3.06 -14.73
N HIS A 51 -10.95 3.77 -15.25
CA HIS A 51 -10.77 4.67 -16.37
C HIS A 51 -10.44 6.06 -15.84
N VAL A 52 -9.29 6.59 -16.23
CA VAL A 52 -8.84 7.90 -15.78
C VAL A 52 -9.35 8.95 -16.75
N GLY A 53 -10.25 9.81 -16.25
CA GLY A 53 -10.75 10.94 -17.04
C GLY A 53 -9.66 11.94 -17.38
N PHE A 54 -9.86 12.68 -18.47
CA PHE A 54 -8.95 13.72 -18.93
C PHE A 54 -9.06 14.98 -18.05
N GLN A 55 -7.94 15.44 -17.46
CA GLN A 55 -7.86 16.74 -16.79
C GLN A 55 -7.04 17.71 -17.65
N VAL A 56 -7.68 18.76 -18.18
CA VAL A 56 -6.97 19.88 -18.83
C VAL A 56 -6.23 20.66 -17.76
N SER A 57 -4.91 20.46 -17.69
CA SER A 57 -4.04 21.32 -16.88
C SER A 57 -3.64 22.56 -17.69
N GLY A 58 -3.60 23.72 -17.03
CA GLY A 58 -2.96 24.89 -17.61
C GLY A 58 -1.47 24.59 -17.79
N ILE A 59 -1.03 24.45 -19.05
CA ILE A 59 0.35 24.09 -19.46
C ILE A 59 1.44 24.95 -18.79
N ARG A 60 1.08 26.14 -18.31
CA ARG A 60 1.97 27.14 -17.69
C ARG A 60 2.05 27.10 -16.17
N GLN A 61 1.24 26.29 -15.47
CA GLN A 61 1.23 26.26 -14.01
C GLN A 61 1.75 24.92 -13.48
N GLN A 62 2.59 25.03 -12.45
CA GLN A 62 3.12 23.92 -11.69
C GLN A 62 2.14 23.66 -10.54
N GLN A 63 1.39 22.56 -10.60
CA GLN A 63 0.32 22.28 -9.64
C GLN A 63 0.01 20.78 -9.54
N GLU A 64 -0.66 20.41 -8.45
CA GLU A 64 -1.28 19.09 -8.33
C GLU A 64 -2.43 18.92 -9.34
N LEU A 65 -2.46 17.74 -9.96
CA LEU A 65 -3.56 17.27 -10.80
C LEU A 65 -4.56 16.52 -9.93
N GLY A 66 -5.39 17.26 -9.20
CA GLY A 66 -6.29 16.71 -8.19
C GLY A 66 -7.24 15.61 -8.70
N VAL A 67 -7.70 15.67 -9.95
CA VAL A 67 -8.58 14.62 -10.52
C VAL A 67 -7.79 13.32 -10.71
N LEU A 68 -6.55 13.41 -11.20
CA LEU A 68 -5.68 12.24 -11.38
C LEU A 68 -5.22 11.66 -10.03
N THR A 69 -4.84 12.53 -9.08
CA THR A 69 -4.53 12.13 -7.71
C THR A 69 -5.70 11.35 -7.10
N GLU A 70 -6.91 11.91 -7.14
CA GLU A 70 -8.09 11.29 -6.55
C GLU A 70 -8.47 9.98 -7.26
N ALA A 71 -8.40 9.95 -8.59
CA ALA A 71 -8.68 8.74 -9.37
C ALA A 71 -7.75 7.59 -9.00
N THR A 72 -6.44 7.85 -8.98
CA THR A 72 -5.42 6.84 -8.67
C THR A 72 -5.45 6.43 -7.21
N TYR A 73 -5.80 7.34 -6.28
CA TYR A 73 -6.08 7.01 -4.89
C TYR A 73 -7.29 6.08 -4.76
N ARG A 74 -8.44 6.44 -5.36
CA ARG A 74 -9.68 5.66 -5.30
C ARG A 74 -9.50 4.26 -5.88
N ALA A 75 -8.78 4.13 -6.99
CA ALA A 75 -8.53 2.84 -7.60
C ALA A 75 -7.76 1.90 -6.66
N ARG A 76 -6.69 2.39 -6.03
CA ARG A 76 -5.93 1.66 -5.02
C ARG A 76 -6.77 1.31 -3.80
N TRP A 77 -7.56 2.28 -3.32
CA TRP A 77 -8.45 2.09 -2.17
C TRP A 77 -9.49 1.00 -2.44
N ASN A 78 -10.10 0.99 -3.63
CA ASN A 78 -11.09 -0.01 -4.02
C ASN A 78 -10.50 -1.42 -4.08
N ALA A 79 -9.30 -1.57 -4.65
CA ALA A 79 -8.59 -2.87 -4.66
C ALA A 79 -8.33 -3.36 -3.22
N MET A 80 -7.83 -2.47 -2.35
CA MET A 80 -7.58 -2.78 -0.94
C MET A 80 -8.84 -3.14 -0.16
N GLN A 81 -9.95 -2.44 -0.38
CA GLN A 81 -11.23 -2.72 0.28
C GLN A 81 -11.82 -4.06 -0.14
N ARG A 82 -11.69 -4.45 -1.42
CA ARG A 82 -12.13 -5.76 -1.91
C ARG A 82 -11.33 -6.89 -1.28
N MET A 83 -10.01 -6.75 -1.23
CA MET A 83 -9.12 -7.70 -0.55
C MET A 83 -9.45 -7.83 0.95
N GLN A 84 -9.71 -6.70 1.63
CA GLN A 84 -10.11 -6.69 3.04
C GLN A 84 -11.47 -7.35 3.27
N ALA A 85 -12.43 -7.15 2.36
CA ALA A 85 -13.74 -7.81 2.45
C ALA A 85 -13.60 -9.33 2.42
N GLU A 86 -12.72 -9.89 1.58
CA GLU A 86 -12.43 -11.33 1.58
C GLU A 86 -11.87 -11.81 2.93
N ALA A 87 -10.93 -11.07 3.52
CA ALA A 87 -10.37 -11.41 4.82
C ALA A 87 -11.39 -11.31 5.96
N ASP A 88 -12.27 -10.30 5.90
CA ASP A 88 -13.36 -10.12 6.86
C ASP A 88 -14.35 -11.30 6.80
N ALA A 89 -14.66 -11.79 5.59
CA ALA A 89 -15.52 -12.95 5.35
C ALA A 89 -14.97 -14.24 5.99
N LEU A 90 -13.64 -14.36 6.03
CA LEU A 90 -12.93 -15.47 6.67
C LEU A 90 -12.79 -15.30 8.19
N ASN A 91 -13.36 -14.25 8.79
CA ASN A 91 -13.11 -13.91 10.19
C ASN A 91 -11.61 -13.77 10.51
N ALA A 92 -10.82 -13.23 9.58
CA ALA A 92 -9.40 -12.98 9.78
C ALA A 92 -9.18 -11.87 10.81
N ASP A 93 -8.05 -11.91 11.51
CA ASP A 93 -7.56 -10.79 12.30
C ASP A 93 -6.95 -9.71 11.41
N GLY A 94 -6.29 -10.12 10.32
CA GLY A 94 -5.70 -9.21 9.35
C GLY A 94 -5.09 -9.88 8.14
N ILE A 95 -4.38 -9.08 7.35
CA ILE A 95 -3.71 -9.46 6.12
C ILE A 95 -2.24 -9.05 6.21
N VAL A 96 -1.36 -9.98 5.91
CA VAL A 96 0.10 -9.82 5.97
C VAL A 96 0.68 -9.93 4.56
N GLY A 97 1.84 -9.30 4.34
CA GLY A 97 2.54 -9.38 3.05
C GLY A 97 1.84 -8.66 1.92
N VAL A 98 0.96 -7.69 2.22
CA VAL A 98 0.17 -6.99 1.21
C VAL A 98 1.07 -6.38 0.14
N ARG A 99 0.84 -6.78 -1.12
CA ARG A 99 1.45 -6.16 -2.30
C ARG A 99 0.37 -5.49 -3.13
N LEU A 100 0.54 -4.18 -3.32
CA LEU A 100 -0.30 -3.38 -4.21
C LEU A 100 0.50 -3.05 -5.46
N SER A 101 0.03 -3.55 -6.60
CA SER A 101 0.65 -3.32 -7.90
C SER A 101 -0.36 -2.70 -8.86
N TRP A 102 0.14 -2.13 -9.96
CA TRP A 102 -0.70 -1.64 -11.03
C TRP A 102 -0.09 -1.95 -12.40
N ARG A 103 -0.94 -2.05 -13.41
CA ARG A 103 -0.54 -2.18 -14.81
C ARG A 103 -1.51 -1.45 -15.73
N ASN A 104 -1.02 -1.08 -16.91
CA ASN A 104 -1.87 -0.60 -17.99
C ASN A 104 -2.61 -1.79 -18.61
N GLN A 105 -3.91 -1.61 -18.88
CA GLN A 105 -4.77 -2.61 -19.51
C GLN A 105 -5.41 -2.01 -20.78
N GLY A 106 -5.43 -2.78 -21.87
CA GLY A 106 -5.99 -2.38 -23.17
C GLY A 106 -4.95 -1.88 -24.19
N GLU A 107 -5.29 -2.01 -25.47
CA GLU A 107 -4.51 -1.49 -26.60
C GLU A 107 -4.67 0.03 -26.65
N GLY A 108 -3.79 0.76 -25.96
CA GLY A 108 -3.85 2.23 -25.82
C GLY A 108 -3.69 2.76 -24.39
N GLY A 109 -3.72 1.91 -23.37
CA GLY A 109 -3.48 2.31 -21.98
C GLY A 109 -4.60 3.14 -21.33
N GLU A 110 -5.84 3.04 -21.85
CA GLU A 110 -6.99 3.84 -21.37
C GLU A 110 -7.56 3.35 -20.02
N HIS A 111 -7.16 2.16 -19.58
CA HIS A 111 -7.58 1.56 -18.31
C HIS A 111 -6.37 1.19 -17.46
N LEU A 112 -6.48 1.49 -16.17
CA LEU A 112 -5.50 1.13 -15.18
C LEU A 112 -6.06 0.03 -14.30
N GLU A 113 -5.32 -1.06 -14.19
CA GLU A 113 -5.67 -2.15 -13.30
C GLU A 113 -4.79 -2.09 -12.06
N PHE A 114 -5.43 -1.97 -10.89
CA PHE A 114 -4.78 -2.03 -9.58
C PHE A 114 -5.12 -3.35 -8.90
N ILE A 115 -4.12 -4.03 -8.37
CA ILE A 115 -4.24 -5.37 -7.80
C ILE A 115 -3.58 -5.38 -6.43
N ALA A 116 -4.36 -5.69 -5.40
CA ALA A 116 -3.92 -5.94 -4.04
C ALA A 116 -3.97 -7.44 -3.77
N VAL A 117 -2.88 -8.01 -3.24
CA VAL A 117 -2.79 -9.42 -2.83
C VAL A 117 -2.11 -9.49 -1.47
N GLY A 118 -2.52 -10.45 -0.64
CA GLY A 118 -1.81 -10.81 0.58
C GLY A 118 -2.38 -12.10 1.19
N THR A 119 -1.84 -12.50 2.33
CA THR A 119 -2.35 -13.66 3.08
C THR A 119 -3.19 -13.20 4.27
N ALA A 120 -4.45 -13.65 4.33
CA ALA A 120 -5.29 -13.46 5.50
C ALA A 120 -4.81 -14.37 6.64
N VAL A 121 -4.70 -13.82 7.85
CA VAL A 121 -4.21 -14.52 9.04
C VAL A 121 -5.16 -14.34 10.22
N ARG A 122 -5.19 -15.32 11.13
CA ARG A 122 -5.96 -15.27 12.37
C ARG A 122 -5.06 -15.52 13.56
N TYR A 123 -5.26 -14.77 14.64
CA TYR A 123 -4.58 -15.02 15.89
C TYR A 123 -5.31 -16.12 16.67
N THR A 124 -4.64 -17.25 16.90
CA THR A 124 -5.29 -18.48 17.40
C THR A 124 -5.68 -18.39 18.87
N ALA A 125 -4.86 -17.76 19.71
CA ALA A 125 -5.11 -17.70 21.15
C ALA A 125 -6.31 -16.81 21.52
N LYS A 126 -6.60 -15.79 20.70
CA LYS A 126 -7.77 -14.92 20.86
C LYS A 126 -8.19 -14.34 19.50
N PRO A 127 -9.00 -15.05 18.71
CA PRO A 127 -9.45 -14.58 17.40
C PRO A 127 -10.08 -13.19 17.47
N GLY A 128 -9.70 -12.32 16.55
CA GLY A 128 -10.17 -10.94 16.47
C GLY A 128 -9.45 -9.95 17.40
N ALA A 129 -8.50 -10.39 18.22
CA ALA A 129 -7.73 -9.50 19.12
C ALA A 129 -6.91 -8.45 18.37
N PHE A 130 -6.51 -8.72 17.13
CA PHE A 130 -5.68 -7.84 16.33
C PHE A 130 -6.47 -7.02 15.31
N ARG A 131 -7.79 -7.20 15.22
CA ARG A 131 -8.65 -6.39 14.35
C ARG A 131 -8.52 -4.89 14.67
N ARG A 132 -8.83 -4.10 13.65
CA ARG A 132 -8.89 -2.64 13.75
C ARG A 132 -9.99 -2.20 14.71
N PRO A 133 -9.93 -0.97 15.25
CA PRO A 133 -10.98 -0.42 16.09
C PRO A 133 -12.38 -0.45 15.44
N ASN A 134 -12.46 -0.38 14.11
CA ASN A 134 -13.71 -0.46 13.35
C ASN A 134 -14.21 -1.90 13.12
N GLY A 135 -13.52 -2.92 13.63
CA GLY A 135 -13.88 -4.33 13.51
C GLY A 135 -13.39 -5.04 12.24
N GLN A 136 -12.79 -4.32 11.30
CA GLN A 136 -12.21 -4.90 10.09
C GLN A 136 -10.85 -5.57 10.36
N ALA A 137 -10.49 -6.51 9.50
CA ALA A 137 -9.17 -7.10 9.41
C ALA A 137 -8.10 -6.00 9.25
N PHE A 138 -7.01 -6.06 10.03
CA PHE A 138 -5.87 -5.18 9.78
C PHE A 138 -5.27 -5.47 8.39
N SER A 139 -4.54 -4.52 7.82
CA SER A 139 -3.73 -4.77 6.62
C SER A 139 -2.31 -4.32 6.84
N SER A 140 -1.35 -5.03 6.26
CA SER A 140 0.07 -4.69 6.41
C SER A 140 0.85 -5.20 5.21
N HIS A 141 1.68 -4.34 4.63
CA HIS A 141 2.63 -4.73 3.58
C HIS A 141 3.89 -5.41 4.13
N LEU A 142 4.06 -5.42 5.46
CA LEU A 142 5.20 -6.06 6.09
C LEU A 142 5.22 -7.56 5.78
N SER A 143 6.43 -8.08 5.59
CA SER A 143 6.66 -9.52 5.54
C SER A 143 6.19 -10.18 6.85
N GLY A 144 5.96 -11.49 6.83
CA GLY A 144 5.68 -12.25 8.07
C GLY A 144 6.80 -12.08 9.11
N GLN A 145 8.06 -11.99 8.67
CA GLN A 145 9.21 -11.82 9.57
C GLN A 145 9.21 -10.44 10.23
N ASP A 146 8.95 -9.40 9.44
CA ASP A 146 8.85 -8.02 9.93
C ASP A 146 7.64 -7.84 10.84
N MET A 147 6.52 -8.50 10.53
CA MET A 147 5.34 -8.49 11.39
C MET A 147 5.65 -9.11 12.75
N VAL A 148 6.31 -10.27 12.80
CA VAL A 148 6.70 -10.91 14.08
C VAL A 148 7.67 -10.01 14.86
N THR A 149 8.63 -9.41 14.17
CA THR A 149 9.57 -8.46 14.79
C THR A 149 8.84 -7.24 15.36
N LEU A 150 7.87 -6.70 14.62
CA LEU A 150 7.02 -5.60 15.05
C LEU A 150 6.23 -5.96 16.32
N LEU A 151 5.60 -7.14 16.35
CA LEU A 151 4.86 -7.64 17.52
C LEU A 151 5.74 -7.74 18.76
N ARG A 152 6.94 -8.30 18.62
CA ARG A 152 7.92 -8.42 19.72
C ARG A 152 8.42 -7.05 20.19
N SER A 153 8.44 -6.05 19.33
CA SER A 153 8.75 -4.67 19.71
C SER A 153 7.62 -3.94 20.45
N GLY A 154 6.49 -4.61 20.72
CA GLY A 154 5.36 -4.06 21.46
C GLY A 154 4.39 -3.23 20.60
N PHE A 155 4.42 -3.43 19.28
CA PHE A 155 3.53 -2.79 18.32
C PHE A 155 2.70 -3.81 17.55
N ALA A 156 1.50 -3.45 17.14
CA ALA A 156 0.68 -4.24 16.23
C ALA A 156 0.33 -3.44 14.96
N PRO A 157 0.21 -4.12 13.81
CA PRO A 157 -0.28 -3.48 12.60
C PRO A 157 -1.74 -3.08 12.74
N VAL A 158 -2.13 -2.00 12.07
CA VAL A 158 -3.49 -1.49 12.02
C VAL A 158 -3.97 -1.46 10.58
N ALA A 159 -3.24 -0.80 9.69
CA ALA A 159 -3.66 -0.61 8.32
C ALA A 159 -2.47 -0.43 7.37
N PHE A 160 -2.62 -0.91 6.14
CA PHE A 160 -1.77 -0.52 5.04
C PHE A 160 -2.26 0.84 4.55
N VAL A 161 -1.47 1.87 4.83
CA VAL A 161 -1.79 3.26 4.54
C VAL A 161 -0.94 3.76 3.38
N MET A 162 -1.49 4.70 2.63
CA MET A 162 -0.87 5.22 1.43
C MET A 162 -1.16 6.70 1.23
N GLY A 163 -0.32 7.33 0.42
CA GLY A 163 -0.55 8.67 -0.06
C GLY A 163 0.06 8.83 -1.45
N ASN A 164 -0.65 9.54 -2.31
CA ASN A 164 -0.18 9.86 -3.64
C ASN A 164 -0.39 11.34 -3.93
N CYS A 165 0.42 11.87 -4.83
CA CYS A 165 0.24 13.17 -5.44
C CYS A 165 0.68 13.09 -6.89
N VAL A 166 -0.25 13.31 -7.82
CA VAL A 166 0.05 13.46 -9.24
C VAL A 166 0.27 14.94 -9.52
N PHE A 167 1.46 15.28 -9.99
CA PHE A 167 1.92 16.64 -10.10
C PHE A 167 2.26 16.99 -11.55
N HIS A 168 1.81 18.14 -12.02
CA HIS A 168 2.11 18.67 -13.35
C HIS A 168 3.29 19.63 -13.32
N ILE A 169 4.22 19.46 -14.25
CA ILE A 169 5.42 20.29 -14.36
C ILE A 169 5.26 21.22 -15.57
N ALA A 170 5.29 22.53 -15.32
CA ALA A 170 5.01 23.53 -16.35
C ALA A 170 6.02 23.49 -17.51
N VAL A 171 5.52 23.63 -18.74
CA VAL A 171 6.34 23.67 -19.97
C VAL A 171 7.23 24.92 -20.03
N GLN A 172 6.91 25.97 -19.29
CA GLN A 172 7.78 27.15 -19.20
C GLN A 172 9.11 26.83 -18.51
N GLY A 173 9.10 25.89 -17.56
CA GLY A 173 10.31 25.29 -17.00
C GLY A 173 11.12 24.53 -18.04
N PHE A 174 10.45 23.79 -18.92
CA PHE A 174 11.09 23.06 -20.03
C PHE A 174 11.84 23.99 -21.01
N MET A 175 11.30 25.18 -21.32
CA MET A 175 12.01 26.19 -22.14
C MET A 175 13.22 26.81 -21.41
N GLN A 176 13.17 26.96 -20.09
CA GLN A 176 14.34 27.34 -19.28
C GLN A 176 15.38 26.20 -19.20
N THR A 177 14.93 24.95 -19.09
CA THR A 177 15.77 23.74 -19.15
C THR A 177 16.47 23.63 -20.50
N LEU A 178 15.79 23.91 -21.61
CA LEU A 178 16.40 23.98 -22.95
C LEU A 178 17.53 25.01 -23.04
N ARG A 179 17.41 26.15 -22.35
CA ARG A 179 18.49 27.16 -22.25
C ARG A 179 19.66 26.73 -21.36
N GLN A 180 19.50 25.67 -20.58
CA GLN A 180 20.52 25.12 -19.68
C GLN A 180 21.11 23.80 -20.21
N VAL A 181 20.71 23.36 -21.40
CA VAL A 181 21.30 22.19 -22.10
C VAL A 181 22.80 22.39 -22.27
N GLY A 182 23.60 21.44 -21.80
CA GLY A 182 25.07 21.50 -21.80
C GLY A 182 25.68 22.10 -20.53
N ARG A 183 24.88 22.45 -19.51
CA ARG A 183 25.37 22.88 -18.19
C ARG A 183 24.90 21.92 -17.10
N ASN A 184 25.82 21.52 -16.22
CA ASN A 184 25.50 20.74 -15.04
C ASN A 184 25.00 21.67 -13.93
N VAL A 185 23.70 21.94 -13.90
CA VAL A 185 23.05 22.78 -12.89
C VAL A 185 21.76 22.11 -12.41
N GLU A 186 21.41 22.33 -11.14
CA GLU A 186 20.12 21.89 -10.61
C GLU A 186 18.96 22.57 -11.36
N MET A 187 17.83 21.88 -11.47
CA MET A 187 16.58 22.38 -12.05
C MET A 187 15.59 22.74 -10.92
N PRO A 188 15.59 23.97 -10.36
CA PRO A 188 14.89 24.24 -9.10
C PRO A 188 13.38 24.00 -9.18
N GLN A 189 12.75 24.22 -10.34
CA GLN A 189 11.31 23.97 -10.52
C GLN A 189 10.95 22.48 -10.41
N TRP A 190 11.76 21.61 -11.02
CA TRP A 190 11.59 20.16 -10.93
C TRP A 190 11.85 19.68 -9.50
N THR A 191 12.91 20.20 -8.87
CA THR A 191 13.21 19.91 -7.47
C THR A 191 12.04 20.29 -6.56
N GLN A 192 11.58 21.54 -6.64
CA GLN A 192 10.49 22.04 -5.80
C GLN A 192 9.17 21.29 -6.02
N GLY A 193 8.86 20.89 -7.26
CA GLY A 193 7.68 20.09 -7.56
C GLY A 193 7.71 18.72 -6.92
N ASN A 194 8.87 18.05 -6.94
CA ASN A 194 9.06 16.78 -6.26
C ASN A 194 8.95 16.93 -4.74
N TYR A 195 9.51 17.99 -4.14
CA TYR A 195 9.34 18.27 -2.71
C TYR A 195 7.86 18.48 -2.35
N GLN A 196 7.13 19.32 -3.11
CA GLN A 196 5.71 19.56 -2.85
C GLN A 196 4.87 18.28 -2.98
N ALA A 197 5.08 17.50 -4.03
CA ALA A 197 4.38 16.23 -4.24
C ALA A 197 4.67 15.23 -3.11
N ARG A 198 5.94 15.16 -2.66
CA ARG A 198 6.36 14.33 -1.52
C ARG A 198 5.65 14.74 -0.23
N GLU A 199 5.67 16.01 0.13
CA GLU A 199 5.07 16.49 1.38
C GLU A 199 3.55 16.25 1.39
N LEU A 200 2.86 16.49 0.26
CA LEU A 200 1.43 16.19 0.13
C LEU A 200 1.14 14.70 0.25
N ALA A 201 1.89 13.85 -0.43
CA ALA A 201 1.71 12.40 -0.37
C ALA A 201 1.98 11.86 1.05
N MET A 202 3.07 12.31 1.70
CA MET A 202 3.40 11.92 3.08
C MET A 202 2.34 12.38 4.07
N SER A 203 1.86 13.62 3.96
CA SER A 203 0.80 14.16 4.82
C SER A 203 -0.50 13.36 4.69
N ARG A 204 -0.87 12.95 3.47
CA ARG A 204 -2.06 12.10 3.24
C ARG A 204 -1.92 10.71 3.85
N MET A 205 -0.77 10.07 3.70
CA MET A 205 -0.48 8.77 4.33
C MET A 205 -0.54 8.84 5.85
N GLN A 206 0.02 9.90 6.44
CA GLN A 206 -0.07 10.15 7.88
C GLN A 206 -1.52 10.40 8.32
N GLY A 207 -2.27 11.21 7.57
CA GLY A 207 -3.70 11.45 7.83
C GLY A 207 -4.57 10.20 7.70
N GLU A 208 -4.21 9.21 6.88
CA GLU A 208 -4.83 7.87 6.91
C GLU A 208 -4.51 7.13 8.21
N ALA A 209 -3.24 7.10 8.62
CA ALA A 209 -2.81 6.43 9.84
C ALA A 209 -3.49 7.03 11.10
N GLU A 210 -3.60 8.36 11.16
CA GLU A 210 -4.28 9.08 12.24
C GLU A 210 -5.78 8.72 12.30
N ARG A 211 -6.46 8.66 11.15
CA ARG A 211 -7.88 8.26 11.06
C ARG A 211 -8.12 6.86 11.60
N ASP A 212 -7.17 5.95 11.40
CA ASP A 212 -7.23 4.57 11.89
C ASP A 212 -6.73 4.42 13.34
N GLY A 213 -6.36 5.51 14.01
CA GLY A 213 -5.92 5.53 15.41
C GLY A 213 -4.52 4.96 15.63
N ALA A 214 -3.67 5.01 14.60
CA ALA A 214 -2.28 4.57 14.71
C ALA A 214 -1.41 5.63 15.40
N THR A 215 -0.31 5.16 16.01
CA THR A 215 0.70 5.99 16.68
C THR A 215 1.92 6.25 15.80
N GLY A 216 2.01 5.60 14.63
CA GLY A 216 3.10 5.77 13.68
C GLY A 216 2.91 4.94 12.42
N VAL A 217 3.78 5.14 11.43
CA VAL A 217 3.84 4.36 10.19
C VAL A 217 5.26 3.81 10.04
N VAL A 218 5.38 2.50 9.84
CA VAL A 218 6.67 1.81 9.67
C VAL A 218 6.73 1.10 8.31
N GLY A 219 7.94 0.75 7.88
CA GLY A 219 8.15 0.18 6.55
C GLY A 219 7.79 1.15 5.42
N VAL A 220 7.92 2.46 5.66
CA VAL A 220 7.57 3.45 4.64
C VAL A 220 8.48 3.27 3.43
N HIS A 221 7.87 3.07 2.27
CA HIS A 221 8.53 3.08 0.98
C HIS A 221 7.83 4.08 0.07
N PHE A 222 8.58 4.63 -0.88
CA PHE A 222 8.04 5.56 -1.85
C PHE A 222 8.57 5.25 -3.25
N SER A 223 7.81 5.68 -4.26
CA SER A 223 8.17 5.57 -5.66
C SER A 223 7.81 6.87 -6.38
N ILE A 224 8.65 7.26 -7.31
CA ILE A 224 8.42 8.42 -8.19
C ILE A 224 8.25 7.88 -9.60
N SER A 225 7.05 8.03 -10.16
CA SER A 225 6.71 7.55 -11.49
C SER A 225 6.58 8.73 -12.44
N ASN A 226 7.55 8.88 -13.35
CA ASN A 226 7.52 9.91 -14.38
C ASN A 226 6.67 9.47 -15.57
N TYR A 227 5.87 10.38 -16.11
CA TYR A 227 5.07 10.20 -17.31
C TYR A 227 4.03 9.07 -17.25
N ALA A 228 3.79 8.50 -16.07
CA ALA A 228 2.82 7.42 -15.88
C ALA A 228 1.40 7.84 -16.28
N TRP A 229 1.10 9.14 -16.21
CA TRP A 229 -0.25 9.70 -16.43
C TRP A 229 -0.30 10.71 -17.58
N GLY A 230 0.70 10.68 -18.48
CA GLY A 230 0.83 11.59 -19.62
C GLY A 230 2.08 12.46 -19.58
N MET A 231 2.31 13.22 -20.66
CA MET A 231 3.48 14.10 -20.76
C MET A 231 3.48 15.15 -19.63
N HIS A 232 4.66 15.41 -19.07
CA HIS A 232 4.89 16.39 -17.99
C HIS A 232 4.16 16.09 -16.66
N THR A 233 3.83 14.82 -16.40
CA THR A 233 3.28 14.37 -15.11
C THR A 233 4.29 13.56 -14.32
N VAL A 234 4.25 13.72 -13.01
CA VAL A 234 5.03 12.91 -12.05
C VAL A 234 4.08 12.50 -10.94
N GLU A 235 4.05 11.21 -10.60
CA GLU A 235 3.38 10.75 -9.39
C GLU A 235 4.42 10.46 -8.31
N PHE A 236 4.24 11.09 -7.15
CA PHE A 236 4.87 10.64 -5.93
C PHE A 236 3.88 9.74 -5.20
N TYR A 237 4.24 8.47 -5.01
CA TYR A 237 3.47 7.50 -4.24
C TYR A 237 4.28 7.07 -3.02
N THR A 238 3.63 7.00 -1.86
CA THR A 238 4.21 6.49 -0.61
C THR A 238 3.23 5.56 0.05
N ALA A 239 3.74 4.52 0.70
CA ALA A 239 2.91 3.62 1.50
C ALA A 239 3.71 3.01 2.66
N GLY A 240 2.99 2.53 3.66
CA GLY A 240 3.57 1.92 4.84
C GLY A 240 2.53 1.20 5.68
N THR A 241 2.96 0.58 6.77
CA THR A 241 2.05 -0.04 7.74
C THR A 241 1.87 0.88 8.92
N ALA A 242 0.64 1.34 9.14
CA ALA A 242 0.24 2.06 10.33
C ALA A 242 0.23 1.11 11.53
N VAL A 243 0.80 1.55 12.65
CA VAL A 243 1.02 0.71 13.85
C VAL A 243 0.49 1.37 15.10
N ARG A 244 0.02 0.55 16.04
CA ARG A 244 -0.38 0.98 17.39
C ARG A 244 0.44 0.24 18.44
N ARG A 245 0.65 0.86 19.59
CA ARG A 245 1.29 0.21 20.73
C ARG A 245 0.35 -0.80 21.38
N THR A 246 0.84 -2.00 21.66
CA THR A 246 0.05 -3.09 22.29
C THR A 246 0.64 -3.57 23.61
N GLY A 247 1.89 -3.27 23.92
CA GLY A 247 2.51 -3.72 25.16
C GLY A 247 3.93 -3.20 25.38
N ALA A 248 4.64 -3.86 26.30
CA ALA A 248 6.06 -3.63 26.52
C ALA A 248 6.87 -4.30 25.40
N ALA A 249 7.91 -3.61 24.92
CA ALA A 249 8.83 -4.18 23.94
C ALA A 249 9.70 -5.25 24.61
N GLU A 250 9.87 -6.38 23.94
CA GLU A 250 10.91 -7.34 24.30
C GLU A 250 12.28 -6.79 23.91
N THR A 251 13.32 -7.20 24.66
CA THR A 251 14.70 -6.96 24.22
C THR A 251 15.02 -7.90 23.06
N ILE A 252 15.14 -7.35 21.85
CA ILE A 252 15.55 -8.10 20.67
C ILE A 252 17.09 -8.09 20.62
N VAL A 253 17.71 -9.23 20.89
CA VAL A 253 19.15 -9.42 20.72
C VAL A 253 19.39 -9.79 19.25
N PRO A 254 20.04 -8.95 18.43
CA PRO A 254 20.31 -9.28 17.04
C PRO A 254 21.24 -10.50 16.97
N SER A 255 20.81 -11.55 16.26
CA SER A 255 21.68 -12.66 15.90
C SER A 255 22.16 -12.47 14.47
N PHE A 256 23.47 -12.37 14.28
CA PHE A 256 24.06 -12.34 12.96
C PHE A 256 24.08 -13.75 12.40
N VAL A 257 23.30 -13.99 11.35
CA VAL A 257 23.40 -15.21 10.55
C VAL A 257 24.29 -14.87 9.36
N LEU A 258 25.44 -15.53 9.26
CA LEU A 258 26.28 -15.48 8.06
C LEU A 258 25.63 -16.39 7.01
N PRO A 259 25.06 -15.86 5.92
CA PRO A 259 24.58 -16.71 4.83
C PRO A 259 25.78 -17.46 4.25
N MET A 260 25.68 -18.80 4.22
CA MET A 260 26.71 -19.70 3.71
C MET A 260 26.58 -19.93 2.20
N ASP A 261 26.15 -18.91 1.47
CA ASP A 261 25.94 -18.98 0.02
C ASP A 261 27.07 -18.21 -0.68
N ARG A 262 27.81 -18.92 -1.55
CA ARG A 262 28.84 -18.36 -2.45
C ARG A 262 28.24 -17.87 -3.74
#